data_AF-A0AAN8IHB4-F1
#
_entry.id   AF-A0AAN8IHB4-F1
#
_cell.length_a   1.000
_cell.length_b   1.000
_cell.length_c   1.000
_cell.angle_alpha   90.00
_cell.angle_beta   90.00
_cell.angle_gamma   90.00
#
_symmetry.space_group_name_H-M   'P 1'
#
loop_
_entity.id
_entity.type
_entity.pdbx_description
1 polymer ?
#
loop_
_entity_poly.entity_id
_entity_poly.type
_entity_poly.pdbx_seq_one_letter_code
_entity_poly.pdbx_strand_id
1 'polypeptide(L)'
;MAALFKNQQLMQHFFGDTYDAVSVNSSVSQLYYIQLRDPLTGQEVMLHNTVQYSVYIPLTNYQSSHYYACLLFVGYWKENCNTSSFATQIDGVPHILCSCSASGLLSVFITNPPVPVGYPGFNEIRMSFVLDSPYPASSIQLNVFKSRLASASGVDERRFVKGSSVILSKNTSLITLTLRPPFRITQMSNSYAIQAIQRAVEDGSGFTAYNSVAVLQSTFEVIKRGQFRDHAIKDF
;
A
#
# COMPACT_ATOMS: atom_id res chain seq x y z
N MET A 1 -26.67 -18.06 9.85
CA MET A 1 -26.00 -17.48 8.65
C MET A 1 -26.14 -15.95 8.66
N ALA A 2 -25.35 -15.26 9.49
CA ALA A 2 -25.39 -13.79 9.57
C ALA A 2 -24.06 -13.27 10.13
N ALA A 3 -23.00 -13.29 9.32
CA ALA A 3 -21.72 -12.66 9.66
C ALA A 3 -21.00 -12.01 8.45
N LEU A 4 -21.51 -12.18 7.24
CA LEU A 4 -20.88 -11.66 6.02
C LEU A 4 -21.35 -10.26 5.57
N PHE A 5 -22.45 -9.73 6.13
CA PHE A 5 -23.02 -8.45 5.67
C PHE A 5 -22.54 -7.20 6.43
N LYS A 6 -21.87 -7.32 7.59
CA LYS A 6 -21.43 -6.14 8.36
C LYS A 6 -20.11 -5.52 7.90
N ASN A 7 -19.37 -6.16 7.01
CA ASN A 7 -18.09 -5.62 6.50
C ASN A 7 -18.21 -4.91 5.15
N GLN A 8 -19.31 -5.09 4.43
CA GLN A 8 -19.46 -4.53 3.10
C GLN A 8 -19.72 -3.02 3.15
N GLN A 9 -20.57 -2.56 4.07
CA GLN A 9 -20.79 -1.11 4.28
C GLN A 9 -19.57 -0.40 4.85
N LEU A 10 -18.82 -1.06 5.74
CA LEU A 10 -17.60 -0.48 6.32
C LEU A 10 -16.49 -0.40 5.27
N MET A 11 -16.35 -1.44 4.43
CA MET A 11 -15.41 -1.41 3.30
C MET A 11 -15.83 -0.41 2.21
N GLN A 12 -17.10 -0.38 1.79
CA GLN A 12 -17.62 0.65 0.87
C GLN A 12 -17.39 2.06 1.41
N HIS A 13 -17.45 2.25 2.73
CA HIS A 13 -17.22 3.55 3.34
C HIS A 13 -15.72 3.91 3.50
N PHE A 14 -14.86 2.93 3.78
CA PHE A 14 -13.41 3.15 3.89
C PHE A 14 -12.69 3.29 2.56
N PHE A 15 -13.23 2.66 1.52
CA PHE A 15 -12.60 2.55 0.21
C PHE A 15 -13.44 3.21 -0.90
N GLY A 16 -14.61 3.77 -0.57
CA GLY A 16 -15.54 4.36 -1.55
C GLY A 16 -16.19 3.29 -2.44
N ASP A 17 -17.28 3.65 -3.12
CA ASP A 17 -17.98 2.84 -4.14
C ASP A 17 -17.11 2.52 -5.39
N THR A 18 -15.79 2.67 -5.29
CA THR A 18 -14.80 2.39 -6.34
C THR A 18 -14.60 0.89 -6.61
N TYR A 19 -15.19 0.01 -5.79
CA TYR A 19 -14.87 -1.42 -5.74
C TYR A 19 -16.07 -2.34 -5.94
N ASP A 20 -17.17 -1.83 -6.50
CA ASP A 20 -18.16 -2.70 -7.13
C ASP A 20 -17.56 -3.35 -8.39
N ALA A 21 -17.96 -4.60 -8.64
CA ALA A 21 -17.48 -5.52 -9.68
C ALA A 21 -16.73 -4.83 -10.82
N VAL A 22 -15.42 -5.15 -10.99
CA VAL A 22 -14.49 -4.64 -12.03
C VAL A 22 -15.25 -4.07 -13.22
N SER A 23 -15.55 -2.78 -13.15
CA SER A 23 -16.27 -2.07 -14.20
C SER A 23 -15.23 -1.31 -15.00
N VAL A 24 -15.47 -1.12 -16.30
CA VAL A 24 -14.54 -0.36 -17.15
C VAL A 24 -14.25 1.05 -16.57
N ASN A 25 -15.17 1.58 -15.77
CA ASN A 25 -15.04 2.88 -15.10
C ASN A 25 -14.03 2.89 -13.94
N SER A 26 -13.66 1.74 -13.36
CA SER A 26 -12.57 1.65 -12.37
C SER A 26 -11.19 1.40 -12.99
N SER A 27 -11.11 1.38 -14.33
CA SER A 27 -9.86 1.33 -15.07
C SER A 27 -9.09 2.65 -14.91
N VAL A 28 -7.80 2.53 -14.60
CA VAL A 28 -6.85 3.65 -14.51
C VAL A 28 -5.84 3.67 -15.66
N SER A 29 -6.06 2.84 -16.66
CA SER A 29 -5.32 2.83 -17.92
C SER A 29 -6.26 2.82 -19.11
N GLN A 30 -5.69 3.06 -20.29
CA GLN A 30 -6.36 2.71 -21.54
C GLN A 30 -6.53 1.19 -21.65
N LEU A 31 -7.40 0.76 -22.57
CA LEU A 31 -7.59 -0.65 -22.91
C LEU A 31 -6.56 -1.03 -23.98
N TYR A 32 -5.78 -2.09 -23.72
CA TYR A 32 -4.75 -2.58 -24.62
C TYR A 32 -5.14 -3.94 -25.16
N TYR A 33 -5.25 -4.10 -26.48
CA TYR A 33 -5.47 -5.40 -27.07
C TYR A 33 -4.14 -6.07 -27.38
N ILE A 34 -3.84 -7.16 -26.67
CA ILE A 34 -2.59 -7.91 -26.83
C ILE A 34 -2.87 -9.21 -27.57
N GLN A 35 -2.15 -9.41 -28.67
CA GLN A 35 -2.13 -10.66 -29.45
C GLN A 35 -0.70 -11.14 -29.62
N LEU A 36 -0.48 -12.43 -29.40
CA LEU A 36 0.78 -13.09 -29.71
C LEU A 36 0.66 -13.81 -31.05
N ARG A 37 1.50 -13.42 -32.00
CA ARG A 37 1.52 -14.00 -33.34
C ARG A 37 2.89 -14.53 -33.68
N ASP A 38 2.91 -15.63 -34.42
CA ASP A 38 4.13 -16.16 -35.02
C ASP A 38 4.62 -15.17 -36.09
N PRO A 39 5.87 -14.69 -36.02
CA PRO A 39 6.40 -13.71 -36.96
C PRO A 39 6.50 -14.23 -38.41
N LEU A 40 6.55 -15.55 -38.62
CA LEU A 40 6.67 -16.15 -39.95
C LEU A 40 5.31 -16.40 -40.60
N THR A 41 4.34 -16.88 -39.81
CA THR A 41 3.03 -17.31 -40.33
C THR A 41 1.91 -16.30 -40.05
N GLY A 42 2.10 -15.38 -39.10
CA GLY A 42 1.09 -14.44 -38.63
C GLY A 42 -0.05 -15.09 -37.83
N GLN A 43 0.01 -16.41 -37.60
CA GLN A 43 -0.98 -17.16 -36.83
C GLN A 43 -0.84 -16.88 -35.33
N GLU A 44 -1.95 -16.98 -34.60
CA GLU A 44 -1.99 -16.77 -33.16
C GLU A 44 -1.28 -17.91 -32.42
N VAL A 45 -0.42 -17.57 -31.47
CA VAL A 45 0.37 -18.53 -30.70
C VAL A 45 -0.15 -18.58 -29.27
N MET A 46 -0.55 -19.77 -28.81
CA MET A 46 -0.97 -20.01 -27.44
C MET A 46 0.12 -20.76 -26.67
N LEU A 47 0.88 -20.06 -25.83
CA LEU A 47 1.93 -20.65 -24.99
C LEU A 47 1.36 -21.03 -23.62
N HIS A 48 1.36 -22.31 -23.25
CA HIS A 48 0.76 -22.75 -21.98
C HIS A 48 1.74 -22.60 -20.80
N ASN A 49 1.20 -22.26 -19.62
CA ASN A 49 1.83 -22.37 -18.30
C ASN A 49 3.11 -21.55 -18.03
N THR A 50 3.31 -20.44 -18.73
CA THR A 50 4.39 -19.48 -18.43
C THR A 50 3.91 -18.03 -18.58
N VAL A 51 4.63 -17.08 -17.97
CA VAL A 51 4.46 -15.65 -18.30
C VAL A 51 4.79 -15.51 -19.79
N GLN A 52 3.77 -15.20 -20.59
CA GLN A 52 3.90 -15.08 -22.03
C GLN A 52 4.54 -13.74 -22.41
N TYR A 53 4.20 -12.68 -21.68
CA TYR A 53 4.72 -11.34 -21.89
C TYR A 53 4.69 -10.51 -20.62
N SER A 54 5.57 -9.51 -20.56
CA SER A 54 5.59 -8.46 -19.55
C SER A 54 5.55 -7.10 -20.23
N VAL A 55 4.68 -6.21 -19.78
CA VAL A 55 4.47 -4.89 -20.38
C VAL A 55 4.25 -3.84 -19.30
N TYR A 56 4.84 -2.66 -19.51
CA TYR A 56 4.58 -1.47 -18.68
C TYR A 56 3.36 -0.75 -19.22
N ILE A 57 2.30 -0.66 -18.41
CA ILE A 57 1.06 0.02 -18.74
C ILE A 57 1.02 1.40 -18.07
N PRO A 58 0.92 2.50 -18.83
CA PRO A 58 0.84 3.84 -18.25
C PRO A 58 -0.47 4.06 -17.52
N LEU A 59 -0.40 4.77 -16.40
CA LEU A 59 -1.55 5.14 -15.57
C LEU A 59 -1.93 6.60 -15.77
N THR A 60 -3.23 6.87 -15.85
CA THR A 60 -3.75 8.25 -16.03
C THR A 60 -3.93 9.00 -14.71
N ASN A 61 -4.18 8.30 -13.60
CA ASN A 61 -4.42 8.88 -12.27
C ASN A 61 -3.80 8.03 -11.15
N TYR A 62 -2.48 7.91 -11.16
CA TYR A 62 -1.77 7.14 -10.14
C TYR A 62 -1.85 7.81 -8.77
N GLN A 63 -2.12 7.01 -7.73
CA GLN A 63 -2.00 7.36 -6.33
C GLN A 63 -1.25 6.23 -5.63
N SER A 64 -0.21 6.57 -4.89
CA SER A 64 0.62 5.58 -4.18
C SER A 64 -0.14 4.83 -3.08
N SER A 65 -1.18 5.44 -2.52
CA SER A 65 -2.07 4.84 -1.53
C SER A 65 -2.99 3.74 -2.12
N HIS A 66 -3.18 3.69 -3.43
CA HIS A 66 -4.06 2.71 -4.09
C HIS A 66 -3.34 1.41 -4.43
N TYR A 67 -4.14 0.33 -4.48
CA TYR A 67 -3.74 -0.97 -4.99
C TYR A 67 -4.21 -1.12 -6.43
N TYR A 68 -3.40 -1.78 -7.23
CA TYR A 68 -3.61 -1.94 -8.66
C TYR A 68 -3.59 -3.41 -9.04
N ALA A 69 -4.44 -3.79 -10.00
CA ALA A 69 -4.46 -5.12 -10.59
C ALA A 69 -4.55 -5.03 -12.12
N CYS A 70 -3.64 -5.73 -12.78
CA CYS A 70 -3.70 -6.00 -14.22
C CYS A 70 -4.71 -7.11 -14.46
N LEU A 71 -5.79 -6.78 -15.18
CA LEU A 71 -6.84 -7.74 -15.50
C LEU A 71 -6.95 -7.92 -16.99
N LEU A 72 -7.20 -9.16 -17.39
CA LEU A 72 -7.36 -9.56 -18.79
C LEU A 72 -8.81 -9.97 -19.03
N PHE A 73 -9.42 -9.46 -20.10
CA PHE A 73 -10.78 -9.83 -20.50
C PHE A 73 -10.77 -11.00 -21.48
N VAL A 74 -11.37 -12.12 -21.07
CA VAL A 74 -11.58 -13.33 -21.89
C VAL A 74 -13.03 -13.79 -21.73
N GLY A 75 -13.96 -12.93 -22.16
CA GLY A 75 -15.40 -13.05 -21.90
C GLY A 75 -15.83 -12.45 -20.56
N TYR A 76 -14.91 -12.37 -19.59
CA TYR A 76 -15.00 -11.61 -18.35
C TYR A 76 -13.59 -11.23 -17.86
N TRP A 77 -13.48 -10.24 -16.97
CA TRP A 77 -12.21 -9.81 -16.38
C TRP A 77 -11.64 -10.87 -15.44
N LYS A 78 -10.36 -11.22 -15.62
CA LYS A 78 -9.64 -12.25 -14.85
C LYS A 78 -8.27 -11.77 -14.40
N GLU A 79 -7.82 -12.30 -13.26
CA GLU A 79 -6.46 -12.15 -12.72
C GLU A 79 -5.45 -13.10 -13.40
N ASN A 80 -5.39 -13.06 -14.74
CA ASN A 80 -4.42 -13.85 -15.51
C ASN A 80 -3.04 -13.17 -15.62
N CYS A 81 -2.85 -12.07 -14.90
CA CYS A 81 -1.62 -11.28 -14.91
C CYS A 81 -1.14 -11.04 -13.48
N ASN A 82 0.16 -11.24 -13.26
CA ASN A 82 0.82 -10.73 -12.07
C ASN A 82 1.05 -9.22 -12.24
N THR A 83 0.80 -8.46 -11.19
CA THR A 83 0.86 -7.00 -11.18
C THR A 83 1.98 -6.55 -10.25
N SER A 84 2.82 -5.62 -10.67
CA SER A 84 3.80 -5.02 -9.75
C SER A 84 3.12 -4.28 -8.60
N SER A 85 3.66 -4.41 -7.40
CA SER A 85 3.15 -3.72 -6.20
C SER A 85 3.26 -2.19 -6.29
N PHE A 86 4.23 -1.71 -7.08
CA PHE A 86 4.59 -0.30 -7.25
C PHE A 86 4.62 0.10 -8.72
N ALA A 87 4.36 1.38 -8.96
CA ALA A 87 4.53 1.98 -10.27
C ALA A 87 5.98 2.40 -10.49
N THR A 88 6.48 2.22 -11.71
CA THR A 88 7.79 2.71 -12.16
C THR A 88 7.60 3.99 -12.96
N GLN A 89 8.46 4.98 -12.75
CA GLN A 89 8.47 6.20 -13.55
C GLN A 89 9.24 5.95 -14.85
N ILE A 90 8.57 6.09 -15.99
CA ILE A 90 9.17 6.03 -17.33
C ILE A 90 8.78 7.32 -18.03
N ASP A 91 9.77 8.13 -18.41
CA ASP A 91 9.58 9.45 -19.03
C ASP A 91 8.62 10.38 -18.27
N GLY A 92 8.66 10.31 -16.93
CA GLY A 92 7.81 11.10 -16.03
C GLY A 92 6.36 10.64 -15.92
N VAL A 93 6.01 9.50 -16.51
CA VAL A 93 4.68 8.89 -16.43
C VAL A 93 4.75 7.63 -15.55
N PRO A 94 3.84 7.46 -14.57
CA PRO A 94 3.77 6.25 -13.77
C PRO A 94 3.25 5.07 -14.58
N HIS A 95 3.97 3.96 -14.56
CA HIS A 95 3.61 2.73 -15.23
C HIS A 95 3.52 1.56 -14.24
N ILE A 96 2.57 0.66 -14.45
CA ILE A 96 2.49 -0.62 -13.74
C ILE A 96 2.98 -1.74 -14.64
N LEU A 97 3.84 -2.61 -14.12
CA LEU A 97 4.29 -3.79 -14.84
C LEU A 97 3.24 -4.88 -14.72
N CYS A 98 2.69 -5.30 -15.86
CA CYS A 98 1.79 -6.43 -15.99
C CYS A 98 2.53 -7.60 -16.62
N SER A 99 2.58 -8.74 -15.94
CA SER A 99 3.16 -9.99 -16.46
C SER A 99 2.07 -11.04 -16.64
N CYS A 100 1.67 -11.30 -17.88
CA CYS A 100 0.45 -12.03 -18.21
C CYS A 100 0.74 -13.42 -18.79
N SER A 101 -0.13 -14.38 -18.51
CA SER A 101 -0.05 -15.76 -19.02
C SER A 101 -0.98 -16.03 -20.20
N ALA A 102 -1.73 -15.03 -20.66
CA ALA A 102 -2.69 -15.15 -21.77
C ALA A 102 -2.82 -13.84 -22.54
N SER A 103 -3.19 -13.95 -23.82
CA SER A 103 -3.54 -12.83 -24.71
C SER A 103 -5.00 -12.42 -24.57
N GLY A 104 -5.32 -11.16 -24.84
CA GLY A 104 -6.66 -10.61 -24.67
C GLY A 104 -6.65 -9.09 -24.49
N LEU A 105 -7.79 -8.54 -24.06
CA LEU A 105 -7.89 -7.12 -23.73
C LEU A 105 -7.39 -6.90 -22.29
N LEU A 106 -6.33 -6.13 -22.14
CA LEU A 106 -5.63 -5.84 -20.89
C LEU A 106 -5.97 -4.42 -20.42
N SER A 107 -6.17 -4.27 -19.10
CA SER A 107 -6.21 -2.97 -18.45
C SER A 107 -5.74 -3.07 -16.99
N VAL A 108 -5.40 -1.93 -16.40
CA VAL A 108 -5.08 -1.81 -14.97
C VAL A 108 -6.25 -1.17 -14.24
N PHE A 109 -6.68 -1.81 -13.15
CA PHE A 109 -7.80 -1.39 -12.32
C PHE A 109 -7.32 -1.05 -10.92
N ILE A 110 -8.01 -0.11 -10.27
CA ILE A 110 -7.90 0.06 -8.82
C ILE A 110 -8.62 -1.13 -8.15
N THR A 111 -7.94 -1.84 -7.25
CA THR A 111 -8.48 -3.01 -6.55
C THR A 111 -8.41 -2.86 -5.03
N ASN A 112 -9.22 -3.63 -4.32
CA ASN A 112 -9.21 -3.61 -2.86
C ASN A 112 -7.85 -4.10 -2.34
N PRO A 113 -7.35 -3.53 -1.22
CA PRO A 113 -6.19 -4.08 -0.55
C PRO A 113 -6.45 -5.54 -0.13
N PRO A 114 -5.41 -6.40 -0.12
CA PRO A 114 -5.53 -7.75 0.42
C PRO A 114 -5.87 -7.69 1.91
N VAL A 115 -6.64 -8.67 2.40
CA VAL A 115 -7.08 -8.69 3.81
C VAL A 115 -5.85 -8.78 4.73
N PRO A 116 -5.63 -7.79 5.61
CA PRO A 116 -4.45 -7.74 6.47
C PRO A 116 -4.60 -8.66 7.69
N VAL A 117 -3.47 -8.93 8.35
CA VAL A 117 -3.46 -9.54 9.69
C VAL A 117 -4.20 -8.63 10.69
N GLY A 118 -5.01 -9.24 11.57
CA GLY A 118 -5.79 -8.53 12.57
C GLY A 118 -4.91 -7.97 13.71
N TYR A 119 -5.00 -6.67 13.96
CA TYR A 119 -4.37 -5.99 15.10
C TYR A 119 -5.42 -5.31 15.98
N PRO A 120 -5.15 -5.13 17.29
CA PRO A 120 -6.11 -4.46 18.18
C PRO A 120 -6.44 -3.05 17.70
N GLY A 121 -7.74 -2.77 17.50
CA GLY A 121 -8.20 -1.49 16.97
C GLY A 121 -8.04 -0.29 17.92
N PHE A 122 -7.95 -0.53 19.22
CA PHE A 122 -7.92 0.52 20.26
C PHE A 122 -6.53 0.78 20.84
N ASN A 123 -5.51 0.04 20.39
CA ASN A 123 -4.15 0.20 20.88
C ASN A 123 -3.38 1.21 20.03
N GLU A 124 -2.48 1.95 20.69
CA GLU A 124 -1.43 2.67 19.99
C GLU A 124 -0.42 1.66 19.42
N ILE A 125 0.16 1.97 18.27
CA ILE A 125 1.21 1.16 17.64
C ILE A 125 2.46 2.02 17.55
N ARG A 126 3.58 1.52 18.08
CA ARG A 126 4.89 2.14 17.87
C ARG A 126 5.43 1.64 16.54
N MET A 127 5.86 2.54 15.68
CA MET A 127 6.51 2.24 14.41
C MET A 127 7.93 2.78 14.43
N SER A 128 8.85 2.01 13.87
CA SER A 128 10.29 2.27 13.87
C SER A 128 10.79 2.17 12.44
N PHE A 129 11.49 3.20 11.99
CA PHE A 129 12.00 3.32 10.62
C PHE A 129 13.50 3.57 10.66
N VAL A 130 14.28 2.60 10.20
CA VAL A 130 15.73 2.73 10.06
C VAL A 130 16.00 3.48 8.77
N LEU A 131 16.76 4.57 8.86
CA LEU A 131 17.10 5.44 7.75
C LEU A 131 18.55 5.29 7.34
N ASP A 132 18.81 5.48 6.05
CA ASP A 132 20.16 5.67 5.51
C ASP A 132 20.62 7.11 5.74
N SER A 133 20.91 7.44 7.00
CA SER A 133 21.39 8.75 7.42
C SER A 133 22.25 8.62 8.68
N PRO A 134 23.47 9.18 8.71
CA PRO A 134 24.31 9.18 9.90
C PRO A 134 23.84 10.18 10.97
N TYR A 135 22.89 11.05 10.63
CA TYR A 135 22.38 12.10 11.52
C TYR A 135 20.91 11.86 11.90
N PRO A 136 20.51 12.26 13.13
CA PRO A 136 19.11 12.25 13.52
C PRO A 136 18.34 13.32 12.72
N ALA A 137 17.09 13.01 12.39
CA ALA A 137 16.21 13.93 11.71
C ALA A 137 15.86 15.13 12.61
N SER A 138 15.98 16.34 12.07
CA SER A 138 15.53 17.57 12.74
C SER A 138 14.01 17.59 12.91
N SER A 139 13.48 18.49 13.74
CA SER A 139 12.03 18.65 13.93
C SER A 139 11.28 18.93 12.62
N ILE A 140 11.91 19.68 11.70
CA ILE A 140 11.34 19.97 10.37
C ILE A 140 11.32 18.69 9.52
N GLN A 141 12.43 17.94 9.48
CA GLN A 141 12.52 16.68 8.74
C GLN A 141 11.55 15.62 9.28
N LEU A 142 11.34 15.56 10.59
CA LEU A 142 10.36 14.67 11.22
C LEU A 142 8.92 15.01 10.79
N ASN A 143 8.59 16.29 10.63
CA ASN A 143 7.27 16.69 10.15
C ASN A 143 7.09 16.39 8.65
N VAL A 144 8.13 16.62 7.84
CA VAL A 144 8.14 16.21 6.42
C VAL A 144 7.95 14.70 6.30
N PHE A 145 8.66 13.91 7.11
CA PHE A 145 8.53 12.46 7.14
C PHE A 145 7.10 12.01 7.44
N LYS A 146 6.47 12.58 8.48
CA LYS A 146 5.07 12.26 8.82
C LYS A 146 4.10 12.60 7.69
N SER A 147 4.22 13.80 7.13
CA SER A 147 3.33 14.26 6.06
C SER A 147 3.46 13.41 4.80
N ARG A 148 4.70 13.07 4.41
CA ARG A 148 4.95 12.16 3.28
C ARG A 148 4.44 10.75 3.55
N LEU A 149 4.67 10.21 4.75
CA LEU A 149 4.19 8.89 5.12
C LEU A 149 2.66 8.83 5.10
N ALA A 150 2.00 9.85 5.63
CA ALA A 150 0.54 10.01 5.60
C ALA A 150 0.02 10.05 4.16
N SER A 151 0.62 10.88 3.30
CA SER A 151 0.25 10.98 1.89
C SER A 151 0.46 9.68 1.12
N ALA A 152 1.61 9.01 1.30
CA ALA A 152 1.95 7.79 0.58
C ALA A 152 1.11 6.57 1.02
N SER A 153 0.73 6.51 2.30
CA SER A 153 -0.08 5.41 2.84
C SER A 153 -1.59 5.68 2.83
N GLY A 154 -2.02 6.93 2.63
CA GLY A 154 -3.42 7.34 2.77
C GLY A 154 -3.92 7.38 4.22
N VAL A 155 -3.03 7.21 5.21
CA VAL A 155 -3.39 7.26 6.63
C VAL A 155 -3.47 8.72 7.10
N ASP A 156 -4.53 9.08 7.84
CA ASP A 156 -4.71 10.43 8.38
C ASP A 156 -3.49 10.88 9.20
N GLU A 157 -2.89 12.01 8.81
CA GLU A 157 -1.64 12.51 9.40
C GLU A 157 -1.74 12.70 10.92
N ARG A 158 -2.91 13.08 11.44
CA ARG A 158 -3.14 13.32 12.87
C ARG A 158 -3.05 12.06 13.72
N ARG A 159 -3.03 10.88 13.09
CA ARG A 159 -2.78 9.62 13.78
C ARG A 159 -1.30 9.43 14.11
N PHE A 160 -0.37 10.09 13.42
CA PHE A 160 1.06 9.99 13.71
C PHE A 160 1.47 10.99 14.79
N VAL A 161 1.84 10.50 15.97
CA VAL A 161 2.21 11.31 17.14
C VAL A 161 3.52 10.83 17.76
N LYS A 162 4.03 11.57 18.75
CA LYS A 162 5.22 11.22 19.55
C LYS A 162 6.42 10.82 18.67
N GLY A 163 6.74 11.68 17.71
CA GLY A 163 7.87 11.44 16.81
C GLY A 163 9.21 11.77 17.47
N SER A 164 10.18 10.87 17.35
CA SER A 164 11.56 11.10 17.78
C SER A 164 12.53 10.58 16.73
N SER A 165 13.77 11.10 16.75
CA SER A 165 14.86 10.58 15.94
C SER A 165 16.13 10.45 16.76
N VAL A 166 16.85 9.34 16.58
CA VAL A 166 18.11 9.04 17.27
C VAL A 166 19.10 8.43 16.28
N ILE A 167 20.40 8.57 16.56
CA ILE A 167 21.44 7.84 15.82
C ILE A 167 21.37 6.39 16.26
N LEU A 168 21.35 5.46 15.31
CA LEU A 168 21.35 4.01 15.58
C LEU A 168 22.76 3.44 15.40
N SER A 169 23.46 3.85 14.34
CA SER A 169 24.84 3.45 14.06
C SER A 169 25.57 4.53 13.24
N LYS A 170 26.83 4.26 12.85
CA LYS A 170 27.68 5.20 12.11
C LYS A 170 27.02 5.78 10.85
N ASN A 171 26.21 4.99 10.16
CA ASN A 171 25.58 5.38 8.89
C ASN A 171 24.05 5.37 8.95
N THR A 172 23.46 5.00 10.10
CA THR A 172 22.02 4.84 10.20
C THR A 172 21.44 5.58 11.38
N SER A 173 20.24 6.12 11.17
CA SER A 173 19.43 6.74 12.20
C SER A 173 18.07 6.05 12.27
N LEU A 174 17.37 6.26 13.36
CA LEU A 174 16.07 5.68 13.62
C LEU A 174 15.06 6.81 13.79
N ILE A 175 13.95 6.77 13.06
CA ILE A 175 12.75 7.54 13.39
C ILE A 175 11.76 6.61 14.07
N THR A 176 11.24 7.03 15.23
CA THR A 176 10.15 6.35 15.91
C THR A 176 8.91 7.23 15.86
N LEU A 177 7.77 6.66 15.47
CA LEU A 177 6.45 7.30 15.50
C LEU A 177 5.48 6.44 16.31
N THR A 178 4.46 7.06 16.89
CA THR A 178 3.30 6.35 17.43
C THR A 178 2.09 6.59 16.56
N LEU A 179 1.51 5.52 16.03
CA LEU A 179 0.22 5.54 15.34
C LEU A 179 -0.90 5.39 16.37
N ARG A 180 -1.75 6.41 16.48
CA ARG A 180 -2.96 6.38 17.31
C ARG A 180 -4.02 5.48 16.70
N PRO A 181 -4.92 4.89 17.53
CA PRO A 181 -6.17 4.30 17.05
C PRO A 181 -6.93 5.24 16.11
N PRO A 182 -7.73 4.70 15.18
CA PRO A 182 -8.69 5.52 14.44
C PRO A 182 -9.65 6.20 15.43
N PHE A 183 -9.88 7.49 15.25
CA PHE A 183 -10.77 8.30 16.10
C PHE A 183 -12.02 8.77 15.35
N ARG A 184 -12.14 8.41 14.07
CA ARG A 184 -13.35 8.57 13.25
C ARG A 184 -13.65 7.26 12.53
N ILE A 185 -14.93 6.99 12.30
CA ILE A 185 -15.40 5.79 11.60
C ILE A 185 -14.92 5.77 10.15
N THR A 186 -14.53 6.92 9.57
CA THR A 186 -13.98 7.02 8.21
C THR A 186 -12.49 6.70 8.11
N GLN A 187 -11.77 6.54 9.23
CA GLN A 187 -10.33 6.30 9.21
C GLN A 187 -9.99 4.81 9.17
N MET A 188 -9.02 4.45 8.33
CA MET A 188 -8.52 3.08 8.21
C MET A 188 -8.29 2.40 9.57
N SER A 189 -8.69 1.14 9.69
CA SER A 189 -8.38 0.36 10.89
C SER A 189 -6.87 0.22 11.09
N ASN A 190 -6.43 -0.14 12.30
CA ASN A 190 -5.01 -0.36 12.58
C ASN A 190 -4.36 -1.38 11.63
N SER A 191 -5.08 -2.44 11.27
CA SER A 191 -4.57 -3.46 10.34
C SER A 191 -4.31 -2.94 8.94
N TYR A 192 -5.28 -2.25 8.35
CA TYR A 192 -5.10 -1.67 7.03
C TYR A 192 -4.06 -0.54 7.06
N ALA A 193 -4.02 0.26 8.13
CA ALA A 193 -3.03 1.32 8.28
C ALA A 193 -1.60 0.76 8.33
N ILE A 194 -1.32 -0.27 9.14
CA ILE A 194 0.01 -0.91 9.18
C ILE A 194 0.39 -1.45 7.80
N GLN A 195 -0.51 -2.20 7.16
CA GLN A 195 -0.25 -2.76 5.83
C GLN A 195 0.07 -1.66 4.80
N ALA A 196 -0.73 -0.59 4.77
CA ALA A 196 -0.52 0.53 3.86
C ALA A 196 0.79 1.28 4.14
N ILE A 197 1.15 1.46 5.41
CA ILE A 197 2.41 2.10 5.81
C ILE A 197 3.61 1.25 5.42
N GLN A 198 3.57 -0.06 5.68
CA GLN A 198 4.65 -0.97 5.31
C GLN A 198 4.86 -0.99 3.80
N ARG A 199 3.79 -1.11 3.02
CA ARG A 199 3.83 -1.01 1.56
C ARG A 199 4.40 0.34 1.10
N ALA A 200 4.00 1.45 1.73
CA ALA A 200 4.45 2.77 1.33
C ALA A 200 5.97 2.95 1.47
N VAL A 201 6.61 2.30 2.46
CA VAL A 201 8.06 2.42 2.72
C VAL A 201 8.87 1.20 2.28
N GLU A 202 8.23 0.25 1.59
CA GLU A 202 8.88 -0.94 1.07
C GLU A 202 9.85 -0.58 -0.05
N ASP A 203 10.87 -1.43 -0.24
CA ASP A 203 11.83 -1.26 -1.32
C ASP A 203 11.12 -1.27 -2.69
N GLY A 204 11.52 -0.36 -3.57
CA GLY A 204 10.88 -0.15 -4.87
C GLY A 204 9.65 0.77 -4.87
N SER A 205 9.14 1.24 -3.72
CA SER A 205 8.05 2.22 -3.69
C SER A 205 8.47 3.63 -4.16
N GLY A 206 9.78 3.90 -4.18
CA GLY A 206 10.35 5.23 -4.43
C GLY A 206 10.18 6.20 -3.26
N PHE A 207 9.72 5.73 -2.09
CA PHE A 207 9.54 6.58 -0.92
C PHE A 207 10.87 7.08 -0.37
N THR A 208 10.94 8.38 -0.13
CA THR A 208 12.05 9.03 0.55
C THR A 208 11.56 9.76 1.79
N ALA A 209 12.27 9.58 2.90
CA ALA A 209 11.84 10.09 4.20
C ALA A 209 11.72 11.63 4.21
N TYR A 210 12.63 12.33 3.54
CA TYR A 210 12.59 13.79 3.39
C TYR A 210 13.45 14.28 2.22
N ASN A 211 14.77 14.26 2.34
CA ASN A 211 15.64 14.54 1.19
C ASN A 211 15.77 13.23 0.40
N SER A 212 16.95 12.90 -0.11
CA SER A 212 17.22 11.60 -0.73
C SER A 212 17.47 10.48 0.29
N VAL A 213 16.97 10.62 1.53
CA VAL A 213 17.18 9.63 2.61
C VAL A 213 16.18 8.50 2.45
N ALA A 214 16.68 7.29 2.24
CA ALA A 214 15.89 6.08 2.12
C ALA A 214 15.50 5.51 3.49
N VAL A 215 14.37 4.80 3.53
CA VAL A 215 13.99 3.93 4.64
C VAL A 215 14.55 2.54 4.32
N LEU A 216 15.47 2.06 5.14
CA LEU A 216 16.12 0.75 4.96
C LEU A 216 15.28 -0.39 5.53
N GLN A 217 14.58 -0.12 6.63
CA GLN A 217 13.77 -1.11 7.33
C GLN A 217 12.65 -0.42 8.10
N SER A 218 11.49 -1.06 8.14
CA SER A 218 10.38 -0.67 9.01
C SER A 218 9.94 -1.83 9.90
N THR A 219 9.69 -1.53 11.17
CA THR A 219 9.13 -2.48 12.14
C THR A 219 8.03 -1.79 12.97
N PHE A 220 7.17 -2.58 13.59
CA PHE A 220 6.12 -2.06 14.45
C PHE A 220 5.90 -2.96 15.68
N GLU A 221 5.35 -2.35 16.72
CA GLU A 221 5.02 -3.01 17.98
C GLU A 221 3.69 -2.46 18.51
N VAL A 222 2.77 -3.34 18.90
CA VAL A 222 1.52 -2.93 19.56
C VAL A 222 1.83 -2.51 20.99
N ILE A 223 1.55 -1.25 21.33
CA ILE A 223 1.69 -0.76 22.70
C ILE A 223 0.53 -1.33 23.51
N LYS A 224 0.83 -2.32 24.35
CA LYS A 224 -0.12 -2.79 25.37
C LYS A 224 -0.27 -1.66 26.39
N ARG A 225 -1.46 -1.06 26.47
CA ARG A 225 -1.79 -0.27 27.67
C ARG A 225 -1.69 -1.25 28.83
N GLY A 226 -0.80 -0.96 29.79
CA GLY A 226 -0.76 -1.74 31.02
C GLY A 226 -2.17 -1.82 31.58
N GLN A 227 -2.59 -3.00 32.03
CA GLN A 227 -3.60 -3.05 33.07
C GLN A 227 -3.07 -2.17 34.19
N PHE A 228 -3.56 -0.95 34.31
CA PHE A 228 -3.44 -0.23 35.57
C PHE A 228 -4.20 -1.12 36.55
N ARG A 229 -3.46 -1.92 37.30
CA ARG A 229 -3.97 -2.48 38.54
C ARG A 229 -4.45 -1.28 39.32
N ASP A 230 -5.76 -1.20 39.52
CA ASP A 230 -6.34 -0.50 40.66
C ASP A 230 -5.80 -1.20 41.92
N HIS A 231 -4.54 -0.93 42.27
CA HIS A 231 -4.12 -0.98 43.66
C HIS A 231 -4.66 0.30 44.27
N ALA A 232 -5.95 0.23 44.60
CA ALA A 232 -6.53 1.08 45.62
C ALA A 232 -5.65 0.94 46.86
N ILE A 233 -4.83 1.97 47.08
CA ILE A 233 -4.36 2.32 48.40
C ILE A 233 -5.60 2.73 49.20
N LYS A 234 -5.78 2.06 50.35
CA LYS A 234 -6.40 2.50 51.62
C LYS A 234 -6.56 1.20 52.42
N ASP A 235 -5.67 0.83 53.33
CA ASP A 235 -5.33 1.57 54.55
C ASP A 235 -6.53 2.31 55.11
N PHE A 236 -7.44 1.54 55.72
CA PHE A 236 -8.09 1.79 57.00
C PHE A 236 -8.48 0.43 57.62
#